data_AF-A0A520HQ75-F1
#
_entry.id   AF-A0A520HQ75-F1
#
_cell.length_a   1.000
_cell.length_b   1.000
_cell.length_c   1.000
_cell.angle_alpha   90.00
_cell.angle_beta   90.00
_cell.angle_gamma   90.00
#
_symmetry.space_group_name_H-M   'P 1'
#
loop_
_entity.id
_entity.type
_entity.pdbx_description
1 polymer ?
#
loop_
_entity_poly.entity_id
_entity_poly.type
_entity_poly.pdbx_seq_one_letter_code
_entity_poly.pdbx_strand_id
1 'polypeptide(L)'
;MPPAQNAGPAILALDFDLGKVPRRGSGEGEADGAGKGDSVAAYGPGAGPGGERLYNAEWYREPRSAELNGYLPNGVPPDSWALIACRTIPDNQVENCRSLGESPVGSGLARAMRQAAWQFRIRPPRRNGEPIIGAWVRIHFSWTAKGMETR
;
A
#
# COMPACT_ATOMS: atom_id res chain seq x y z
N MET A 1 9.20 -58.61 31.78
CA MET A 1 8.84 -57.19 31.61
C MET A 1 9.40 -56.71 30.28
N PRO A 2 8.56 -56.40 29.27
CA PRO A 2 8.97 -55.67 28.08
C PRO A 2 8.95 -54.14 28.34
N PRO A 3 9.83 -53.33 27.73
CA PRO A 3 9.62 -51.89 27.65
C PRO A 3 8.81 -51.47 26.40
N ALA A 4 8.14 -50.34 26.61
CA ALA A 4 7.13 -49.66 25.83
C ALA A 4 7.50 -49.17 24.41
N GLN A 5 6.54 -49.34 23.50
CA GLN A 5 6.06 -48.47 22.42
C GLN A 5 6.61 -47.03 22.29
N ASN A 6 6.93 -46.63 21.05
CA ASN A 6 6.87 -45.23 20.61
C ASN A 6 6.41 -45.15 19.13
N ALA A 7 5.28 -44.48 18.91
CA ALA A 7 4.68 -44.24 17.60
C ALA A 7 5.09 -42.86 17.08
N GLY A 8 5.76 -42.81 15.93
CA GLY A 8 5.97 -41.58 15.17
C GLY A 8 4.97 -41.53 14.01
N PRO A 9 4.28 -40.40 13.75
CA PRO A 9 3.39 -40.30 12.61
C PRO A 9 4.18 -40.14 11.31
N ALA A 10 3.79 -40.91 10.31
CA ALA A 10 4.28 -40.85 8.95
C ALA A 10 3.98 -39.48 8.33
N ILE A 11 5.01 -38.80 7.84
CA ILE A 11 4.83 -37.65 6.95
C ILE A 11 4.42 -38.22 5.60
N LEU A 12 3.13 -38.07 5.27
CA LEU A 12 2.59 -38.32 3.93
C LEU A 12 3.32 -37.38 2.95
N ALA A 13 4.13 -37.96 2.06
CA ALA A 13 4.58 -37.27 0.86
C ALA A 13 3.33 -37.00 0.00
N LEU A 14 2.98 -35.73 -0.15
CA LEU A 14 1.99 -35.29 -1.12
C LEU A 14 2.73 -35.01 -2.42
N ASP A 15 2.50 -35.88 -3.40
CA ASP A 15 2.98 -35.74 -4.76
C ASP A 15 2.25 -34.57 -5.44
N PHE A 16 2.76 -33.35 -5.27
CA PHE A 16 2.26 -32.18 -6.00
C PHE A 16 2.77 -32.20 -7.44
N ASP A 17 1.96 -32.78 -8.33
CA ASP A 17 2.17 -32.73 -9.78
C ASP A 17 1.89 -31.29 -10.29
N LEU A 18 2.98 -30.54 -10.53
CA LEU A 18 2.95 -29.15 -11.03
C LEU A 18 2.51 -29.04 -12.49
N GLY A 19 2.22 -30.16 -13.18
CA GLY A 19 1.77 -30.19 -14.58
C GLY A 19 0.27 -29.99 -14.77
N LYS A 20 -0.54 -30.10 -13.69
CA LYS A 20 -2.00 -29.99 -13.74
C LYS A 20 -2.60 -28.71 -13.16
N VAL A 21 -1.78 -27.71 -12.81
CA VAL A 21 -2.30 -26.41 -12.38
C VAL A 21 -2.83 -25.67 -13.62
N PRO A 22 -4.14 -25.36 -13.73
CA PRO A 22 -4.64 -24.54 -14.82
C PRO A 22 -3.97 -23.17 -14.72
N ARG A 23 -3.17 -22.81 -15.73
CA ARG A 23 -2.70 -21.44 -15.93
C ARG A 23 -3.94 -20.57 -16.10
N ARG A 24 -4.40 -19.94 -15.01
CA ARG A 24 -5.32 -18.81 -15.10
C ARG A 24 -4.62 -17.78 -15.96
N GLY A 25 -5.19 -17.55 -17.13
CA GLY A 25 -4.60 -16.77 -18.20
C GLY A 25 -4.09 -15.43 -17.70
N SER A 26 -2.88 -15.11 -18.14
CA SER A 26 -2.47 -13.75 -18.41
C SER A 26 -3.59 -13.10 -19.22
N GLY A 27 -4.40 -12.29 -18.58
CA GLY A 27 -5.27 -11.35 -19.28
C GLY A 27 -4.38 -10.27 -19.85
N GLU A 28 -3.90 -10.48 -21.08
CA GLU A 28 -3.43 -9.43 -21.97
C GLU A 28 -4.65 -8.55 -22.26
N GLY A 29 -4.85 -7.54 -21.41
CA GLY A 29 -5.78 -6.45 -21.67
C GLY A 29 -5.07 -5.45 -22.56
N GLU A 30 -5.36 -5.52 -23.86
CA GLU A 30 -5.15 -4.47 -24.84
C GLU A 30 -5.57 -3.12 -24.23
N ALA A 31 -4.61 -2.21 -24.04
CA ALA A 31 -4.89 -0.86 -23.57
C ALA A 31 -5.09 0.07 -24.77
N ASP A 32 -6.23 -0.07 -25.44
CA ASP A 32 -6.75 0.94 -26.35
C ASP A 32 -7.76 1.82 -25.60
N GLY A 33 -7.37 3.08 -25.38
CA GLY A 33 -8.23 4.03 -24.68
C GLY A 33 -7.56 5.36 -24.39
N ALA A 34 -7.28 6.13 -25.44
CA ALA A 34 -7.08 7.57 -25.33
C ALA A 34 -8.36 8.21 -24.75
N GLY A 35 -8.29 8.66 -23.50
CA GLY A 35 -9.36 9.36 -22.81
C GLY A 35 -8.81 10.50 -21.97
N LYS A 36 -8.79 11.70 -22.55
CA LYS A 36 -8.49 12.97 -21.88
C LYS A 36 -9.51 13.20 -20.75
N GLY A 37 -9.05 13.20 -19.51
CA GLY A 37 -9.82 13.61 -18.34
C GLY A 37 -8.91 13.71 -17.13
N ASP A 38 -8.81 14.91 -16.56
CA ASP A 38 -7.99 15.19 -15.37
C ASP A 38 -8.53 14.42 -14.17
N SER A 39 -7.99 13.22 -13.95
CA SER A 39 -8.27 12.40 -12.77
C SER A 39 -7.11 11.45 -12.57
N VAL A 40 -6.39 11.68 -11.47
CA VAL A 40 -5.27 10.88 -10.97
C VAL A 40 -5.54 9.38 -11.20
N ALA A 41 -4.71 8.74 -12.03
CA ALA A 41 -4.90 7.38 -12.50
C ALA A 41 -5.11 6.40 -11.33
N ALA A 42 -6.34 5.88 -11.21
CA ALA A 42 -6.63 4.77 -10.33
C ALA A 42 -5.93 3.52 -10.91
N TYR A 43 -4.96 2.98 -10.18
CA TYR A 43 -4.47 1.63 -10.48
C TYR A 43 -5.62 0.64 -10.26
N GLY A 44 -5.64 -0.46 -11.03
CA GLY A 44 -6.82 -1.28 -11.31
C GLY A 44 -7.71 -1.70 -10.12
N PRO A 45 -8.96 -2.11 -10.39
CA PRO A 45 -9.87 -2.59 -9.35
C PRO A 45 -9.22 -3.71 -8.54
N GLY A 46 -9.12 -3.57 -7.22
CA GLY A 46 -8.52 -4.58 -6.33
C GLY A 46 -7.22 -4.20 -5.63
N ALA A 47 -6.60 -3.06 -5.94
CA ALA A 47 -5.32 -2.66 -5.32
C ALA A 47 -5.48 -2.09 -3.90
N GLY A 48 -6.70 -1.67 -3.51
CA GLY A 48 -6.99 -1.14 -2.19
C GLY A 48 -7.35 -2.21 -1.17
N PRO A 49 -7.29 -1.90 0.13
CA PRO A 49 -7.74 -2.81 1.17
C PRO A 49 -9.19 -3.29 0.93
N GLY A 50 -9.41 -4.61 1.01
CA GLY A 50 -10.73 -5.21 0.76
C GLY A 50 -11.12 -5.32 -0.72
N GLY A 51 -10.17 -5.15 -1.64
CA GLY A 51 -10.44 -5.18 -3.08
C GLY A 51 -11.05 -3.88 -3.62
N GLU A 52 -11.14 -2.85 -2.79
CA GLU A 52 -11.67 -1.55 -3.17
C GLU A 52 -10.73 -0.83 -4.15
N ARG A 53 -11.27 0.15 -4.88
CA ARG A 53 -10.47 0.97 -5.80
C ARG A 53 -9.50 1.85 -5.02
N LEU A 54 -8.25 1.87 -5.47
CA LEU A 54 -7.18 2.66 -4.88
C LEU A 54 -6.75 3.78 -5.84
N TYR A 55 -6.98 5.02 -5.41
CA TYR A 55 -6.59 6.23 -6.14
C TYR A 55 -5.19 6.67 -5.72
N ASN A 56 -4.42 7.41 -6.53
CA ASN A 56 -3.25 8.08 -5.96
C ASN A 56 -3.70 9.32 -5.17
N ALA A 57 -3.00 9.59 -4.09
CA ALA A 57 -3.29 10.72 -3.25
C ALA A 57 -2.91 12.03 -3.95
N GLU A 58 -3.70 13.07 -3.69
CA GLU A 58 -3.38 14.42 -4.11
C GLU A 58 -3.21 15.29 -2.86
N TRP A 59 -2.07 15.94 -2.70
CA TRP A 59 -1.79 16.72 -1.50
C TRP A 59 -2.56 18.04 -1.48
N TYR A 60 -3.39 18.23 -0.45
CA TYR A 60 -3.85 19.56 -0.08
C TYR A 60 -2.71 20.36 0.56
N ARG A 61 -1.99 19.73 1.49
CA ARG A 61 -0.77 20.25 2.11
C ARG A 61 0.14 19.09 2.48
N GLU A 62 1.34 19.10 1.91
CA GLU A 62 2.38 18.12 2.25
C GLU A 62 2.88 18.31 3.69
N PRO A 63 3.16 17.21 4.41
CA PRO A 63 3.78 17.27 5.73
C PRO A 63 5.22 17.77 5.60
N ARG A 64 5.63 18.65 6.51
CA ARG A 64 7.02 19.09 6.60
C ARG A 64 7.87 17.97 7.18
N SER A 65 9.13 17.85 6.74
CA SER A 65 10.06 16.85 7.28
C SER A 65 10.18 16.94 8.81
N ALA A 66 10.18 18.15 9.37
CA ALA A 66 10.19 18.38 10.82
C ALA A 66 8.96 17.79 11.54
N GLU A 67 7.79 17.76 10.90
CA GLU A 67 6.57 17.15 11.46
C GLU A 67 6.63 15.61 11.42
N LEU A 68 7.51 15.03 10.61
CA LEU A 68 7.68 13.58 10.48
C LEU A 68 8.82 13.02 11.32
N ASN A 69 9.79 13.85 11.72
CA ASN A 69 10.98 13.42 12.44
C ASN A 69 10.67 12.63 13.72
N GLY A 70 9.57 12.94 14.42
CA GLY A 70 9.17 12.21 15.63
C GLY A 70 8.64 10.80 15.39
N TYR A 71 8.29 10.45 14.15
CA TYR A 71 7.74 9.14 13.78
C TYR A 71 8.76 8.25 13.08
N LEU A 72 9.71 8.87 12.38
CA LEU A 72 10.69 8.16 11.56
C LEU A 72 11.67 7.36 12.42
N PRO A 73 12.12 6.18 11.95
CA PRO A 73 13.21 5.47 12.59
C PRO A 73 14.49 6.31 12.54
N ASN A 74 15.39 6.09 13.50
CA ASN A 74 16.70 6.73 13.50
C ASN A 74 17.48 6.32 12.26
N GLY A 75 17.84 7.29 11.42
CA GLY A 75 18.61 7.05 10.20
C GLY A 75 17.78 6.39 9.10
N VAL A 76 16.91 7.16 8.45
CA VAL A 76 16.18 6.69 7.26
C VAL A 76 17.19 6.32 6.16
N PRO A 77 17.15 5.09 5.62
CA PRO A 77 18.08 4.69 4.57
C PRO A 77 17.95 5.58 3.33
N PRO A 78 19.06 5.92 2.64
CA PRO A 78 18.97 6.60 1.35
C PRO A 78 18.24 5.73 0.33
N ASP A 79 17.59 6.36 -0.65
CA ASP A 79 16.85 5.71 -1.73
C ASP A 79 15.80 4.70 -1.23
N SER A 80 15.24 5.00 -0.06
CA SER A 80 14.17 4.22 0.58
C SER A 80 12.79 4.77 0.23
N TRP A 81 11.77 3.93 0.38
CA TRP A 81 10.40 4.34 0.15
C TRP A 81 9.42 3.66 1.11
N ALA A 82 8.27 4.28 1.29
CA ALA A 82 7.12 3.73 1.99
C ALA A 82 5.84 3.98 1.21
N LEU A 83 4.93 3.02 1.29
CA LEU A 83 3.65 3.06 0.63
C LEU A 83 2.55 2.71 1.63
N ILE A 84 1.58 3.61 1.77
CA ILE A 84 0.40 3.39 2.62
C ILE A 84 -0.87 3.64 1.82
N ALA A 85 -1.96 2.97 2.21
CA ALA A 85 -3.31 3.26 1.77
C ALA A 85 -4.10 3.87 2.92
N CYS A 86 -4.79 4.98 2.72
CA CYS A 86 -5.66 5.59 3.72
C CYS A 86 -7.05 5.84 3.16
N ARG A 87 -8.08 5.89 4.02
CA ARG A 87 -9.42 6.33 3.64
C ARG A 87 -9.54 7.84 3.79
N THR A 88 -10.13 8.49 2.80
CA THR A 88 -10.39 9.94 2.83
C THR A 88 -11.55 10.26 3.76
N ILE A 89 -11.43 11.35 4.51
CA ILE A 89 -12.49 11.89 5.37
C ILE A 89 -12.67 13.39 5.09
N PRO A 90 -13.73 14.04 5.61
CA PRO A 90 -13.93 15.47 5.46
C PRO A 90 -12.71 16.31 5.90
N ASP A 91 -12.68 17.57 5.45
CA ASP A 91 -11.61 18.55 5.76
C ASP A 91 -10.22 18.17 5.23
N ASN A 92 -10.20 17.44 4.11
CA ASN A 92 -9.00 16.94 3.45
C ASN A 92 -8.13 16.09 4.39
N GLN A 93 -8.75 15.31 5.27
CA GLN A 93 -8.02 14.43 6.19
C GLN A 93 -8.09 12.98 5.72
N VAL A 94 -7.31 12.12 6.38
CA VAL A 94 -7.31 10.68 6.13
C VAL A 94 -7.34 9.90 7.44
N GLU A 95 -7.91 8.70 7.37
CA GLU A 95 -7.99 7.76 8.49
C GLU A 95 -7.80 6.32 8.03
N ASN A 96 -7.91 5.37 8.96
CA ASN A 96 -7.91 3.92 8.66
C ASN A 96 -6.70 3.47 7.81
N CYS A 97 -5.56 4.13 7.99
CA CYS A 97 -4.38 3.90 7.17
C CYS A 97 -3.80 2.49 7.35
N ARG A 98 -3.40 1.86 6.24
CA ARG A 98 -2.81 0.53 6.13
C ARG A 98 -1.49 0.58 5.37
N SER A 99 -0.54 -0.26 5.76
CA SER A 99 0.74 -0.37 5.06
C SER A 99 0.53 -1.21 3.80
N LEU A 100 1.04 -0.75 2.67
CA LEU A 100 1.07 -1.50 1.42
C LEU A 100 2.45 -2.07 1.14
N GLY A 101 3.51 -1.34 1.52
CA GLY A 101 4.88 -1.79 1.34
C GLY A 101 5.89 -0.74 1.79
N GLU A 102 7.14 -1.14 1.83
CA GLU A 102 8.30 -0.28 2.08
C GLU A 102 9.55 -0.93 1.51
N SER A 103 10.57 -0.11 1.24
CA SER A 103 11.92 -0.57 0.95
C SER A 103 12.92 0.29 1.72
N PRO A 104 13.90 -0.29 2.43
CA PRO A 104 14.07 -1.73 2.66
C PRO A 104 12.89 -2.33 3.43
N VAL A 105 12.58 -3.61 3.15
CA VAL A 105 11.55 -4.34 3.90
C VAL A 105 11.98 -4.46 5.36
N GLY A 106 11.10 -4.09 6.29
CA GLY A 106 11.39 -4.12 7.73
C GLY A 106 12.07 -2.84 8.25
N SER A 107 12.22 -1.82 7.41
CA SER A 107 12.72 -0.50 7.82
C SER A 107 11.77 0.22 8.78
N GLY A 108 10.49 -0.13 8.78
CA GLY A 108 9.47 0.49 9.62
C GLY A 108 8.98 1.85 9.10
N LEU A 109 9.33 2.23 7.88
CA LEU A 109 8.93 3.49 7.26
C LEU A 109 7.42 3.55 7.01
N ALA A 110 6.79 2.49 6.50
CA ALA A 110 5.35 2.45 6.31
C ALA A 110 4.59 2.52 7.63
N ARG A 111 5.13 1.88 8.69
CA ARG A 111 4.58 2.01 10.05
C ARG A 111 4.66 3.46 10.54
N ALA A 112 5.82 4.11 10.38
CA ALA A 112 6.02 5.50 10.76
C ALA A 112 5.02 6.43 10.04
N MET A 113 4.85 6.26 8.71
CA MET A 113 3.93 7.08 7.93
C MET A 113 2.47 6.89 8.34
N ARG A 114 2.06 5.67 8.72
CA ARG A 114 0.72 5.43 9.26
C ARG A 114 0.48 6.14 10.59
N GLN A 115 1.47 6.16 11.47
CA GLN A 115 1.36 6.84 12.76
C GLN A 115 1.31 8.36 12.60
N ALA A 116 2.00 8.89 11.59
CA ALA A 116 1.97 10.30 11.25
C ALA A 116 0.70 10.70 10.46
N ALA A 117 -0.10 9.76 9.96
CA ALA A 117 -1.09 10.05 8.93
C ALA A 117 -2.21 11.01 9.34
N TRP A 118 -2.50 11.13 10.64
CA TRP A 118 -3.50 12.08 11.15
C TRP A 118 -3.15 13.56 10.85
N GLN A 119 -1.87 13.86 10.57
CA GLN A 119 -1.43 15.22 10.21
C GLN A 119 -1.51 15.50 8.70
N PHE A 120 -1.72 14.47 7.88
CA PHE A 120 -1.70 14.58 6.42
C PHE A 120 -2.96 15.26 5.93
N ARG A 121 -2.77 16.16 4.96
CA ARG A 121 -3.87 16.85 4.30
C ARG A 121 -3.93 16.43 2.84
N ILE A 122 -4.86 15.53 2.53
CA ILE A 122 -5.08 14.93 1.20
C ILE A 122 -6.42 15.37 0.66
N ARG A 123 -6.45 15.86 -0.58
CA ARG A 123 -7.70 16.14 -1.30
C ARG A 123 -8.37 14.80 -1.64
N PRO A 124 -9.64 14.59 -1.24
CA PRO A 124 -10.36 13.41 -1.65
C PRO A 124 -10.47 13.33 -3.19
N PRO A 125 -10.39 12.13 -3.79
CA PRO A 125 -10.68 11.94 -5.19
C PRO A 125 -12.06 12.51 -5.53
N ARG A 126 -12.21 13.10 -6.72
CA ARG A 126 -13.49 13.67 -7.16
C ARG A 126 -14.12 12.82 -8.24
N ARG A 127 -15.45 12.72 -8.22
CA ARG A 127 -16.26 12.18 -9.32
C ARG A 127 -17.26 13.25 -9.73
N ASN A 128 -17.23 13.67 -10.99
CA ASN A 128 -18.08 14.75 -11.50
C ASN A 128 -17.96 16.05 -10.67
N GLY A 129 -16.77 16.35 -10.16
CA GLY A 129 -16.50 17.52 -9.31
C GLY A 129 -16.81 17.34 -7.82
N GLU A 130 -17.54 16.28 -7.43
CA GLU A 130 -17.91 16.02 -6.04
C GLU A 130 -16.85 15.16 -5.32
N PRO A 131 -16.43 15.52 -4.09
CA PRO A 131 -15.46 14.74 -3.33
C PRO A 131 -16.03 13.39 -2.87
N ILE A 132 -15.28 12.33 -3.13
CA ILE A 132 -15.62 10.98 -2.70
C ILE A 132 -15.01 10.75 -1.31
N ILE A 133 -15.83 10.89 -0.29
CA ILE A 133 -15.47 10.57 1.10
C ILE A 133 -15.50 9.04 1.31
N GLY A 134 -14.54 8.52 2.08
CA GLY A 134 -14.35 7.10 2.32
C GLY A 134 -13.57 6.36 1.24
N ALA A 135 -13.13 7.04 0.18
CA ALA A 135 -12.32 6.45 -0.88
C ALA A 135 -10.92 6.09 -0.37
N TRP A 136 -10.36 4.98 -0.86
CA TRP A 136 -8.98 4.63 -0.59
C TRP A 136 -8.03 5.40 -1.49
N VAL A 137 -7.05 6.06 -0.88
CA VAL A 137 -5.95 6.73 -1.55
C VAL A 137 -4.62 6.09 -1.16
N ARG A 138 -3.72 5.97 -2.13
CA ARG A 138 -2.36 5.52 -1.98
C ARG A 138 -1.44 6.72 -1.86
N ILE A 139 -0.59 6.71 -0.85
CA ILE A 139 0.40 7.76 -0.61
C ILE A 139 1.78 7.12 -0.70
N HIS A 140 2.60 7.59 -1.65
CA HIS A 140 3.97 7.12 -1.84
C HIS A 140 4.95 8.15 -1.27
N PHE A 141 5.84 7.70 -0.40
CA PHE A 141 6.89 8.48 0.20
C PHE A 141 8.23 7.94 -0.27
N SER A 142 9.11 8.80 -0.76
CA SER A 142 10.47 8.43 -1.15
C SER A 142 11.48 9.34 -0.48
N TRP A 143 12.55 8.75 0.07
CA TRP A 143 13.67 9.49 0.63
C TRP A 143 14.86 9.38 -0.32
N THR A 144 15.37 10.54 -0.74
CA THR A 144 16.55 10.65 -1.60
C THR A 144 17.63 11.46 -0.89
N ALA A 145 18.81 11.56 -1.51
CA ALA A 145 19.86 12.47 -1.04
C ALA A 145 19.41 13.94 -0.93
N LYS A 146 18.33 14.34 -1.63
CA LYS A 146 17.77 15.69 -1.60
C LYS A 146 16.73 15.90 -0.49
N GLY A 147 16.34 14.83 0.21
CA GLY A 147 15.28 14.84 1.20
C GLY A 147 14.10 13.95 0.83
N MET A 148 13.00 14.11 1.57
CA MET A 148 11.77 13.34 1.35
C MET A 148 10.91 13.98 0.27
N GLU A 149 10.43 13.16 -0.65
CA GLU A 149 9.48 13.51 -1.71
C GLU A 149 8.20 12.68 -1.54
N THR A 150 7.05 13.27 -1.86
CA THR A 150 5.74 12.61 -1.76
C THR A 150 5.00 12.65 -3.08
N ARG A 151 4.34 11.54 -3.46
CA ARG A 151 3.57 11.41 -4.70
C ARG A 151 2.31 10.56 -4.50
#